data_AF-A0A519H787-F1
#
_entry.id   AF-A0A519H787-F1
#
_cell.length_a   1.000
_cell.length_b   1.000
_cell.length_c   1.000
_cell.angle_alpha   90.00
_cell.angle_beta   90.00
_cell.angle_gamma   90.00
#
_symmetry.space_group_name_H-M   'P 1'
#
loop_
_entity.id
_entity.type
_entity.pdbx_description
1 polymer ?
#
loop_
_entity_poly.entity_id
_entity_poly.type
_entity_poly.pdbx_seq_one_letter_code
_entity_poly.pdbx_strand_id
1 'polypeptide(L)' 'MNAPEALRLESVSIRLHGHPLIGPLDATVAPGECLTLMGPSGCGKSTLLNYLAGTLPS' A
#
# COMPACT_ATOMS: atom_id res chain seq x y z
N MET A 1 26.56 -3.60 10.42
CA MET A 1 25.71 -3.34 9.24
C MET A 1 24.27 -3.61 9.69
N ASN A 2 23.38 -2.59 9.67
CA ASN A 2 21.97 -2.83 10.02
C ASN A 2 21.34 -3.71 8.94
N ALA A 3 20.57 -4.72 9.37
CA ALA A 3 19.73 -5.47 8.45
C ALA A 3 18.65 -4.54 7.86
N PRO A 4 18.26 -4.71 6.59
CA PRO A 4 17.13 -3.98 6.02
C PRO A 4 15.87 -4.17 6.87
N GLU A 5 15.11 -3.09 7.09
CA GLU A 5 13.85 -3.14 7.82
C GLU A 5 12.70 -3.60 6.91
N ALA A 6 11.67 -4.20 7.51
CA ALA A 6 10.46 -4.61 6.81
C ALA A 6 9.60 -3.38 6.43
N LEU A 7 8.93 -3.44 5.28
CA LEU A 7 7.87 -2.50 4.96
C LEU A 7 6.65 -2.83 5.82
N ARG A 8 6.23 -1.89 6.66
CA ARG A 8 5.05 -2.03 7.53
C ARG A 8 3.98 -1.03 7.14
N LEU A 9 2.77 -1.54 6.90
CA LEU A 9 1.56 -0.77 6.71
C LEU A 9 0.69 -0.99 7.94
N GLU A 10 0.36 0.10 8.62
CA GLU A 10 -0.46 0.08 9.83
C GLU A 10 -1.71 0.91 9.58
N SER A 11 -2.87 0.24 9.52
CA SER A 11 -4.19 0.85 9.32
C SER A 11 -4.27 1.82 8.15
N VAL A 12 -3.54 1.54 7.06
CA VAL A 12 -3.50 2.41 5.88
C VAL A 12 -4.89 2.52 5.28
N SER A 13 -5.35 3.76 5.10
CA SER A 13 -6.65 4.09 4.52
C SER A 13 -6.49 5.19 3.48
N ILE A 14 -7.03 4.96 2.28
CA ILE A 14 -6.98 5.92 1.17
C ILE A 14 -8.40 6.23 0.73
N ARG A 15 -8.70 7.53 0.59
CA ARG A 15 -9.95 8.04 0.03
C ARG A 15 -9.68 8.77 -1.27
N LEU A 16 -10.58 8.60 -2.23
CA LEU A 16 -10.55 9.32 -3.50
C LEU A 16 -11.87 10.06 -3.68
N HIS A 17 -11.81 11.39 -3.88
CA HIS A 17 -12.99 12.26 -3.95
C HIS A 17 -13.94 12.09 -2.75
N GLY A 18 -13.39 11.91 -1.55
CA GLY A 18 -14.18 11.69 -0.33
C GLY A 18 -14.72 10.27 -0.15
N HIS A 19 -14.62 9.39 -1.15
CA HIS A 19 -15.06 8.00 -1.06
C HIS A 19 -13.93 7.08 -0.58
N PRO A 20 -14.20 6.14 0.34
CA PRO A 20 -13.24 5.10 0.70
C PRO A 20 -12.85 4.28 -0.54
N LEU A 21 -11.54 4.15 -0.77
CA LEU A 21 -10.99 3.34 -1.87
C LEU A 21 -10.20 2.15 -1.34
N ILE A 22 -9.38 2.36 -0.31
CA ILE A 22 -8.52 1.33 0.30
C ILE A 22 -8.63 1.44 1.81
N GLY A 23 -8.65 0.30 2.48
CA GLY A 23 -8.40 0.19 3.90
C GLY A 23 -9.64 -0.03 4.78
N PRO A 24 -9.42 -0.21 6.10
CA PRO A 24 -8.10 -0.25 6.74
C PRO A 24 -7.26 -1.45 6.29
N LEU A 25 -5.97 -1.22 6.02
CA LEU A 25 -5.04 -2.25 5.55
C LEU A 25 -3.82 -2.32 6.48
N ASP A 26 -3.64 -3.50 7.08
CA ASP A 26 -2.43 -3.89 7.79
C ASP A 26 -1.66 -4.90 6.94
N ALA A 27 -0.37 -4.65 6.72
CA ALA A 27 0.50 -5.56 5.99
C ALA A 27 1.94 -5.41 6.44
N THR A 28 2.71 -6.48 6.32
CA THR A 28 4.16 -6.47 6.53
C THR A 28 4.81 -7.21 5.37
N VAL A 29 5.86 -6.63 4.80
CA VAL A 29 6.69 -7.27 3.77
C VAL A 29 8.12 -7.32 4.30
N ALA A 30 8.62 -8.51 4.57
CA ALA A 30 9.97 -8.73 5.08
C ALA A 30 11.03 -8.43 3.99
N PRO A 31 12.28 -8.14 4.37
CA PRO A 31 13.36 -8.01 3.41
C PRO A 31 13.52 -9.26 2.54
N GLY A 32 13.52 -9.09 1.23
CA GLY A 32 13.60 -10.18 0.25
C GLY A 32 12.27 -10.89 -0.04
N GLU A 33 11.18 -10.51 0.63
CA GLU A 33 9.84 -11.01 0.35
C GLU A 33 9.22 -10.31 -0.86
N CYS A 34 8.47 -11.07 -1.66
CA CYS A 34 7.66 -10.54 -2.76
C CYS A 34 6.18 -10.76 -2.45
N LEU A 35 5.46 -9.67 -2.16
CA LEU A 35 4.03 -9.69 -1.90
C LEU A 35 3.26 -9.22 -3.15
N THR A 36 2.25 -9.99 -3.57
CA THR A 36 1.42 -9.65 -4.74
C THR A 36 0.13 -8.96 -4.30
N LEU A 37 -0.18 -7.80 -4.91
CA LEU A 37 -1.46 -7.11 -4.75
C LEU A 37 -2.44 -7.55 -5.85
N MET A 38 -3.53 -8.22 -5.49
CA MET A 38 -4.55 -8.71 -6.42
C MET A 38 -5.91 -8.05 -6.21
N GLY A 39 -6.73 -7.99 -7.26
CA GLY A 39 -8.11 -7.49 -7.20
C GLY A 39 -8.62 -6.97 -8.56
N PRO A 40 -9.94 -6.73 -8.70
CA PRO A 40 -10.56 -6.24 -9.94
C PRO A 40 -9.97 -4.91 -10.44
N SER A 41 -10.16 -4.60 -11.72
CA SER A 41 -9.81 -3.27 -12.23
C SER A 41 -10.54 -2.16 -11.46
N GLY A 42 -9.87 -1.05 -11.19
CA GLY A 42 -10.45 0.09 -10.44
C GLY A 42 -10.48 -0.05 -8.91
N CYS A 43 -10.11 -1.19 -8.33
CA CYS A 43 -10.16 -1.39 -6.86
C CYS A 43 -9.05 -0.67 -6.06
N GLY A 44 -8.26 0.22 -6.68
CA GLY A 44 -7.25 1.02 -5.99
C GLY A 44 -5.82 0.44 -5.94
N LYS A 45 -5.50 -0.67 -6.60
CA LYS A 45 -4.13 -1.26 -6.60
C LYS A 45 -3.03 -0.24 -6.97
N SER A 46 -3.18 0.45 -8.10
CA SER A 46 -2.21 1.46 -8.54
C SER A 46 -2.16 2.65 -7.58
N THR A 47 -3.29 3.00 -6.97
CA THR A 47 -3.36 4.04 -5.93
C THR A 47 -2.57 3.63 -4.69
N LEU A 48 -2.70 2.39 -4.22
CA LEU A 48 -1.87 1.86 -3.13
C LEU A 48 -0.39 1.89 -3.49
N LEU A 49 -0.02 1.40 -4.67
CA LEU A 49 1.38 1.39 -5.11
C LEU A 49 1.97 2.80 -5.20
N ASN A 50 1.22 3.77 -5.71
CA ASN A 50 1.66 5.17 -5.76
C ASN A 50 1.81 5.76 -4.35
N TYR A 51 0.89 5.45 -3.42
CA TYR A 51 1.02 5.86 -2.03
C TYR A 51 2.29 5.28 -1.38
N LEU A 52 2.53 3.98 -1.54
CA LEU A 52 3.72 3.30 -1.03
C LEU A 52 5.02 3.84 -1.64
N ALA A 53 4.99 4.24 -2.91
CA ALA A 53 6.12 4.84 -3.61
C ALA A 53 6.31 6.34 -3.30
N GLY A 54 5.41 6.97 -2.53
CA GLY A 54 5.43 8.41 -2.28
C GLY A 54 5.11 9.27 -3.51
N THR A 55 4.44 8.70 -4.52
CA THR A 55 4.09 9.36 -5.80
C THR A 55 2.59 9.59 -5.97
N LEU A 56 1.79 9.34 -4.94
CA LEU A 56 0.36 9.63 -5.00
C LEU A 56 0.13 11.14 -5.13
N PRO A 57 -0.64 11.62 -6.14
CA PRO A 57 -0.97 13.03 -6.26
C PRO A 57 -1.76 13.55 -5.05
N SER A 58 -1.53 14.82 -4.70
CA SER A 58 -2.25 15.55 -3.66
C SER A 58 -3.69 15.87 -4.05
#